data_AF-A0A150VHD2-F1
#
_entry.id   AF-A0A150VHD2-F1
#
_cell.length_a   1.000
_cell.length_b   1.000
_cell.length_c   1.000
_cell.angle_alpha   90.00
_cell.angle_beta   90.00
_cell.angle_gamma   90.00
#
_symmetry.space_group_name_H-M   'P 1'
#
loop_
_entity.id
_entity.type
_entity.pdbx_description
1 polymer ?
#
loop_
_entity_poly.entity_id
_entity_poly.type
_entity_poly.pdbx_seq_one_letter_code
_entity_poly.pdbx_strand_id
1 'polypeptide(L)' 'EESPLYVNAKQFHRILKRRMARQRLEETLRLTSKGRKPYLHESRHNHAMRRPRGPGGRFLTADEVAAME' A
#
# COMPACT_ATOMS: atom_id res chain seq x y z
N GLU A 1 30.56 12.62 7.77
CA GLU A 1 29.87 13.14 8.96
C GLU A 1 28.72 14.01 8.50
N GLU A 2 27.48 13.58 8.73
CA GLU A 2 26.30 14.37 8.37
C GLU A 2 26.06 15.39 9.48
N SER A 3 26.26 16.68 9.18
CA SER A 3 26.02 17.76 10.15
C SER A 3 24.59 17.68 10.68
N PRO A 4 24.36 17.70 12.01
CA PRO A 4 23.02 17.56 12.55
C PRO A 4 22.20 18.78 12.16
N LEU A 5 21.19 18.57 11.31
CA LEU A 5 20.15 19.56 11.06
C LEU A 5 19.50 19.90 12.41
N TYR A 6 19.51 21.18 12.78
CA TYR A 6 18.85 21.64 14.00
C TYR A 6 17.35 21.35 13.91
N VAL A 7 16.87 20.57 14.85
CA VAL A 7 15.45 20.21 15.00
C VAL A 7 14.97 20.60 16.40
N ASN A 8 13.68 20.48 16.64
CA ASN A 8 13.11 20.72 17.96
C ASN A 8 13.84 19.89 19.04
N ALA A 9 14.38 20.56 20.05
CA ALA A 9 15.15 19.97 21.13
C ALA A 9 14.41 18.82 21.85
N LYS A 10 13.08 18.94 22.02
CA LYS A 10 12.26 17.89 22.67
C LYS A 10 12.13 16.62 21.84
N GLN A 11 12.43 16.68 20.54
CA GLN A 11 12.22 15.59 19.59
C GLN A 11 13.51 14.92 19.13
N PHE A 12 14.66 15.60 19.21
CA PHE A 12 15.95 15.16 18.68
C PHE A 12 16.27 13.68 18.97
N HIS A 13 16.31 13.30 20.25
CA HIS A 13 16.61 11.92 20.65
C HIS A 13 15.59 10.90 20.10
N ARG A 14 14.31 11.27 20.04
CA ARG A 14 13.26 10.39 19.53
C ARG A 14 13.32 10.25 18.01
N ILE A 15 13.73 11.30 17.30
CA ILE A 15 13.97 11.26 15.85
C ILE A 15 15.08 10.24 15.54
N LEU A 16 16.20 10.29 16.26
CA LEU A 16 17.30 9.32 16.08
C LEU A 16 16.85 7.88 16.30
N LYS A 17 16.13 7.61 17.40
CA LYS A 17 15.57 6.27 17.69
C LYS A 17 14.61 5.80 16.59
N ARG A 18 13.74 6.68 16.08
CA ARG A 18 12.78 6.37 15.01
C ARG A 18 13.48 6.14 13.66
N ARG A 19 14.57 6.85 13.36
CA ARG A 19 15.38 6.62 12.16
C ARG A 19 15.95 5.20 12.15
N MET A 20 16.63 4.79 13.22
CA MET A 20 17.15 3.42 13.33
C MET A 20 16.05 2.36 13.25
N ALA A 21 14.89 2.60 13.89
CA ALA A 21 13.77 1.66 13.82
C ALA A 21 13.19 1.54 12.40
N ARG A 22 13.07 2.65 11.65
CA ARG A 22 12.63 2.62 10.25
C ARG A 22 13.63 1.90 9.35
N GLN A 23 14.92 2.17 9.51
CA GLN A 23 15.96 1.47 8.75
C GLN A 23 15.88 -0.05 8.94
N ARG A 24 15.82 -0.51 10.20
CA ARG A 24 15.65 -1.94 10.51
C ARG A 24 14.38 -2.54 9.91
N LEU A 25 13.28 -1.77 9.92
CA LEU A 25 12.00 -2.20 9.35
C LEU A 25 12.04 -2.30 7.82
N GLU A 26 12.71 -1.36 7.15
CA GLU A 26 12.89 -1.35 5.70
C GLU A 26 13.76 -2.55 5.25
N GLU A 27 14.82 -2.84 5.99
CA GLU A 27 15.69 -4.01 5.79
C GLU A 27 14.92 -5.33 5.97
N THR A 28 14.17 -5.47 7.07
CA THR A 28 13.41 -6.70 7.37
C THR A 28 12.26 -6.94 6.39
N LEU A 29 11.47 -5.91 6.08
CA LEU A 29 10.35 -6.06 5.15
C LEU A 29 10.79 -6.12 3.68
N ARG A 30 12.10 -5.98 3.40
CA ARG A 30 12.63 -5.78 2.04
C ARG A 30 11.76 -4.79 1.29
N LEU A 31 11.45 -3.66 1.93
CA LEU A 31 10.57 -2.62 1.41
C LEU A 31 11.27 -1.83 0.26
N THR A 32 12.12 -2.53 -0.50
CA THR A 32 13.13 -2.01 -1.41
C THR A 32 12.59 -1.74 -2.82
N SER A 33 11.31 -1.98 -3.11
CA SER A 33 10.73 -1.53 -4.37
C SER A 33 10.28 -0.09 -4.25
N LYS A 34 11.02 0.79 -4.93
CA LYS A 34 10.81 2.22 -5.25
C LYS A 34 9.41 2.61 -5.83
N GLY A 35 8.35 1.84 -5.57
CA GLY A 35 6.99 2.10 -6.03
C GLY A 35 5.98 1.18 -5.36
N ARG A 36 4.74 1.66 -5.19
CA ARG A 36 3.62 0.84 -4.72
C ARG A 36 3.29 -0.21 -5.78
N LYS A 37 2.97 -1.44 -5.36
CA LYS A 37 2.45 -2.48 -6.27
C LYS A 37 1.12 -2.01 -6.89
N PRO A 38 0.80 -2.40 -8.15
CA PRO A 38 -0.46 -2.04 -8.80
C PRO A 38 -1.69 -2.61 -8.04
N TYR A 39 -1.51 -3.75 -7.39
CA TYR A 39 -2.46 -4.36 -6.46
C TYR A 39 -1.69 -5.16 -5.39
N LEU A 40 -2.35 -5.44 -4.27
CA LEU A 40 -1.70 -6.12 -3.14
C LEU A 40 -1.73 -7.65 -3.26
N HIS A 41 -2.80 -8.21 -3.84
CA HIS A 41 -3.03 -9.65 -3.90
C HIS A 41 -3.51 -10.09 -5.27
N GLU A 42 -2.84 -11.10 -5.84
CA GLU A 42 -3.12 -11.65 -7.16
C GLU A 42 -4.55 -12.21 -7.26
N SER A 43 -4.99 -12.97 -6.25
CA SER A 43 -6.34 -13.55 -6.21
C SER A 43 -7.44 -12.49 -6.26
N ARG A 44 -7.23 -11.34 -5.60
CA ARG A 44 -8.19 -10.22 -5.59
C ARG A 44 -8.23 -9.51 -6.94
N HIS A 45 -7.07 -9.34 -7.57
CA HIS A 45 -7.01 -8.79 -8.92
C HIS A 45 -7.76 -9.67 -9.92
N ASN A 46 -7.49 -10.98 -9.91
CA ASN A 46 -8.16 -11.95 -10.77
C ASN A 46 -9.67 -12.01 -10.51
N HIS A 47 -10.10 -11.92 -9.25
CA HIS A 47 -11.51 -11.81 -8.91
C HIS A 47 -12.15 -10.56 -9.53
N ALA A 48 -11.53 -9.38 -9.35
CA ALA A 48 -12.05 -8.12 -9.90
C ALA A 48 -12.08 -8.09 -11.45
N MET A 49 -11.16 -8.79 -12.11
CA MET A 49 -11.14 -8.92 -13.57
C MET A 49 -12.26 -9.85 -14.10
N ARG A 50 -12.58 -10.92 -13.36
CA ARG A 50 -13.62 -11.89 -13.76
C ARG A 50 -15.06 -11.45 -13.49
N ARG A 51 -15.28 -10.46 -12.61
CA ARG A 51 -16.63 -10.01 -12.27
C ARG A 51 -17.36 -9.42 -13.49
N PRO A 52 -18.63 -9.78 -13.70
CA PRO A 52 -19.42 -9.23 -14.80
C PRO A 52 -19.67 -7.73 -14.57
N ARG A 53 -19.69 -6.97 -15.67
CA ARG A 53 -19.79 -5.51 -15.68
C ARG A 53 -20.91 -5.06 -16.58
N GLY A 54 -21.57 -3.97 -16.19
CA GLY A 54 -22.47 -3.24 -17.07
C GLY A 54 -21.71 -2.41 -18.11
N PRO A 55 -22.41 -1.79 -19.07
CA PRO A 55 -21.79 -1.03 -20.17
C PRO A 55 -20.93 0.15 -19.71
N GLY A 56 -21.17 0.68 -18.50
CA GLY A 56 -20.37 1.76 -17.89
C GLY A 56 -19.14 1.29 -17.11
N GLY A 57 -18.75 0.00 -17.21
CA GLY A 57 -17.59 -0.56 -16.53
C GLY A 57 -17.78 -0.80 -15.03
N ARG A 58 -18.93 -0.42 -14.45
CA ARG A 58 -19.33 -0.77 -13.09
C ARG A 58 -19.61 -2.26 -12.99
N PHE A 59 -19.31 -2.86 -11.83
CA PHE A 59 -19.79 -4.19 -11.54
C PHE A 59 -21.31 -4.19 -11.48
N LEU A 60 -21.92 -5.25 -11.98
CA LEU A 60 -23.35 -5.47 -11.83
C LEU A 60 -23.74 -5.61 -10.36
N THR A 61 -24.94 -5.17 -10.04
CA THR A 61 -25.59 -5.44 -8.76
C THR A 61 -25.96 -6.91 -8.65
N ALA A 62 -26.20 -7.41 -7.43
CA ALA A 62 -26.54 -8.81 -7.21
C ALA A 62 -27.82 -9.20 -7.99
N ASP A 63 -28.82 -8.33 -8.01
CA ASP A 63 -30.09 -8.56 -8.69
C ASP A 63 -29.91 -8.64 -10.23
N GLU A 64 -29.07 -7.77 -10.80
CA GLU A 64 -28.74 -7.81 -12.23
C GLU A 64 -27.94 -9.06 -12.62
N VAL A 65 -27.08 -9.56 -11.74
CA VAL A 65 -26.35 -10.83 -11.96
C VAL A 65 -27.31 -12.00 -11.91
N ALA A 66 -28.22 -12.03 -10.93
CA ALA A 66 -29.24 -13.07 -10.81
C ALA A 66 -30.22 -13.10 -12.00
N ALA A 67 -30.41 -11.96 -12.67
CA ALA A 67 -31.22 -11.88 -13.89
C ALA A 67 -30.48 -12.33 -15.17
N MET A 68 -29.16 -12.51 -15.12
CA MET A 68 -28.35 -13.05 -16.24
C MET A 68 -28.09 -14.56 -16.14
N GLU A 69 -28.17 -15.12 -14.94
CA GLU A 69 -28.22 -16.58 -14.70
C GLU A 69 -29.59 -17.14 -15.09
#